data_AF-A0A6C8GSS6-F1
#
_entry.id   AF-A0A6C8GSS6-F1
#
_cell.length_a   1.000
_cell.length_b   1.000
_cell.length_c   1.000
_cell.angle_alpha   90.00
_cell.angle_beta   90.00
_cell.angle_gamma   90.00
#
_symmetry.space_group_name_H-M   'P 1'
#
loop_
_entity.id
_entity.type
_entity.pdbx_description
1 polymer ?
#
loop_
_entity_poly.entity_id
_entity_poly.type
_entity_poly.pdbx_seq_one_letter_code
_entity_poly.pdbx_strand_id
1 'polypeptide(L)'
;ARALLVTCITGIGTAFKFKNLMEKSQLTDFDINIIACEYTRLKNSRMAASLLNQYEVIAVVGTIDPQLAGVPWVGIEELLGEQGYAHLSQLLSGYLNDKQIALINKNMVREFSLHNVVNSLTILNANKTIGHIETIIAEWQNTLGFSFNNNLIISLYVHLSCMIERLVMRNEITHYKNMTEFNERHGEFIAMVNHSFQRLKILYNVALPVAEIGYIHDIFELRIEDFRW
;
A
#
# COMPACT_ATOMS: atom_id res chain seq x y z
N ALA A 1 14.89 -21.26 13.56
CA ALA A 1 13.75 -20.37 13.28
C ALA A 1 14.11 -19.47 12.10
N ARG A 2 13.16 -19.14 11.24
CA ARG A 2 13.39 -18.28 10.07
C ARG A 2 13.23 -16.81 10.43
N ALA A 3 13.99 -15.93 9.79
CA ALA A 3 13.93 -14.50 10.05
C ALA A 3 14.08 -13.62 8.81
N LEU A 4 13.30 -12.54 8.77
CA LEU A 4 13.58 -11.34 7.98
C LEU A 4 14.21 -10.30 8.88
N LEU A 5 15.39 -9.82 8.50
CA LEU A 5 16.04 -8.74 9.22
C LEU A 5 15.57 -7.42 8.64
N VAL A 6 15.03 -6.53 9.46
CA VAL A 6 14.57 -5.20 9.02
C VAL A 6 15.54 -4.15 9.53
N THR A 7 16.07 -3.32 8.64
CA THR A 7 17.04 -2.28 9.02
C THR A 7 16.77 -0.94 8.36
N CYS A 8 17.20 0.14 9.02
CA CYS A 8 17.13 1.48 8.47
C CYS A 8 18.35 2.29 8.92
N ILE A 9 18.90 3.11 8.02
CA ILE A 9 20.05 3.98 8.33
C ILE A 9 19.69 5.11 9.29
N THR A 10 18.46 5.61 9.23
CA THR A 10 18.01 6.73 10.09
C THR A 10 17.82 6.33 11.56
N GLY A 11 17.96 5.04 11.88
CA GLY A 11 17.95 4.52 13.24
C GLY A 11 16.96 3.38 13.45
N ILE A 12 17.03 2.75 14.62
CA ILE A 12 16.22 1.56 14.95
C ILE A 12 14.71 1.86 14.98
N GLY A 13 14.31 3.10 15.28
CA GLY A 13 12.89 3.50 15.31
C GLY A 13 12.17 3.32 13.98
N THR A 14 12.81 3.67 12.86
CA THR A 14 12.23 3.47 11.52
C THR A 14 12.19 1.98 11.17
N ALA A 15 13.22 1.21 11.53
CA ALA A 15 13.23 -0.24 11.37
C ALA A 15 12.09 -0.91 12.17
N PHE A 16 11.78 -0.42 13.37
CA PHE A 16 10.64 -0.88 14.16
C PHE A 16 9.29 -0.57 13.50
N LYS A 17 9.14 0.60 12.86
CA LYS A 17 7.91 0.92 12.11
C LYS A 17 7.65 -0.08 10.98
N PHE A 18 8.69 -0.39 10.19
CA PHE A 18 8.58 -1.37 9.12
C PHE A 18 8.40 -2.79 9.65
N LYS A 19 9.07 -3.15 10.74
CA LYS A 19 8.82 -4.40 11.44
C LYS A 19 7.34 -4.52 11.82
N ASN A 20 6.77 -3.52 12.49
CA ASN A 20 5.38 -3.56 12.94
C ASN A 20 4.40 -3.66 11.75
N LEU A 21 4.70 -2.98 10.63
CA LEU A 21 3.92 -3.09 9.40
C LEU A 21 3.95 -4.52 8.85
N MET A 22 5.13 -5.13 8.78
CA MET A 22 5.30 -6.50 8.28
C MET A 22 4.72 -7.54 9.25
N GLU A 23 4.74 -7.31 10.56
CA GLU A 23 4.08 -8.20 11.53
C GLU A 23 2.56 -8.16 11.34
N LYS A 24 1.99 -6.97 11.13
CA LYS A 24 0.57 -6.82 10.84
C LYS A 24 0.16 -7.33 9.46
N SER A 25 1.10 -7.62 8.56
CA SER A 25 0.80 -8.21 7.26
C SER A 25 0.57 -9.72 7.29
N GLN A 26 0.57 -10.33 8.48
CA GLN A 26 0.40 -11.77 8.73
C GLN A 26 1.62 -12.63 8.33
N LEU A 27 2.80 -12.03 8.14
CA LEU A 27 4.04 -12.80 7.92
C LEU A 27 4.37 -13.74 9.08
N THR A 28 4.09 -13.32 10.32
CA THR A 28 4.37 -14.09 11.53
C THR A 28 3.50 -15.34 11.67
N ASP A 29 2.36 -15.38 10.97
CA ASP A 29 1.44 -16.52 10.99
C ASP A 29 2.02 -17.72 10.20
N PHE A 30 3.15 -17.52 9.51
CA PHE A 30 3.84 -18.53 8.71
C PHE A 30 5.26 -18.85 9.22
N ASP A 31 5.50 -18.73 10.53
CA ASP A 31 6.77 -19.05 11.19
C ASP A 31 7.98 -18.21 10.71
N ILE A 32 7.73 -17.04 10.13
CA ILE A 32 8.76 -16.08 9.72
C ILE A 32 8.84 -14.96 10.76
N ASN A 33 9.95 -14.91 11.50
CA ASN A 33 10.19 -13.85 12.47
C ASN A 33 10.64 -12.57 11.77
N ILE A 34 10.25 -11.41 12.34
CA ILE A 34 10.68 -10.11 11.83
C ILE A 34 11.54 -9.44 12.90
N ILE A 35 12.82 -9.23 12.59
CA ILE A 35 13.82 -8.77 13.54
C ILE A 35 14.35 -7.40 13.12
N ALA A 36 13.92 -6.35 13.83
CA ALA A 36 14.48 -5.02 13.64
C ALA A 36 15.93 -4.99 14.15
N CYS A 37 16.85 -4.56 13.29
CA CYS A 37 18.28 -4.48 13.55
C CYS A 37 18.83 -3.10 13.14
N GLU A 38 19.77 -2.59 13.94
CA GLU A 38 20.55 -1.43 13.53
C GLU A 38 21.41 -1.76 12.30
N TYR A 39 21.51 -0.80 11.37
CA TYR A 39 22.32 -0.96 10.17
C TYR A 39 23.80 -1.22 10.51
N THR A 40 24.34 -0.50 11.48
CA THR A 40 25.71 -0.64 11.98
C THR A 40 25.99 -2.04 12.54
N ARG A 41 25.00 -2.67 13.19
CA ARG A 41 25.08 -4.03 13.69
C ARG A 41 25.26 -5.04 12.55
N LEU A 42 24.57 -4.84 11.42
CA LEU A 42 24.70 -5.71 10.25
C LEU A 42 26.02 -5.50 9.48
N LYS A 43 26.61 -4.29 9.53
CA LYS A 43 27.95 -4.02 8.99
C LYS A 43 29.08 -4.62 9.83
N ASN A 44 28.85 -4.87 11.12
CA ASN A 44 29.83 -5.48 12.00
C ASN A 44 29.84 -7.01 11.81
N SER A 45 30.90 -7.55 11.22
CA SER A 45 31.00 -8.98 10.88
C SER A 45 30.77 -9.93 12.06
N ARG A 46 31.26 -9.60 13.26
CA ARG A 46 31.06 -10.43 14.46
C ARG A 46 29.60 -10.42 14.91
N MET A 47 28.97 -9.25 14.93
CA MET A 47 27.57 -9.12 15.36
C MET A 47 26.58 -9.67 14.32
N ALA A 48 26.92 -9.57 13.04
CA ALA A 48 26.16 -10.19 11.96
C ALA A 48 26.26 -11.72 12.02
N ALA A 49 27.46 -12.26 12.25
CA ALA A 49 27.68 -13.70 12.39
C ALA A 49 26.85 -14.31 13.54
N SER A 50 26.70 -13.60 14.67
CA SER A 50 25.87 -14.11 15.76
C SER A 50 24.38 -14.22 15.39
N LEU A 51 23.85 -13.29 14.59
CA LEU A 51 22.48 -13.36 14.07
C LEU A 51 22.31 -14.53 13.08
N LEU A 52 23.27 -14.69 12.16
CA LEU A 52 23.26 -15.76 11.16
C LEU A 52 23.37 -17.17 11.78
N ASN A 53 24.05 -17.29 12.92
CA ASN A 53 24.12 -18.55 13.66
C ASN A 53 22.83 -18.88 14.43
N GLN A 54 22.02 -17.86 14.77
CA GLN A 54 20.79 -18.03 15.55
C GLN A 54 19.56 -18.28 14.66
N TYR A 55 19.54 -17.70 13.46
CA TYR A 55 18.40 -17.74 12.56
C TYR A 55 18.79 -18.17 11.15
N GLU A 56 17.89 -18.89 10.50
CA GLU A 56 17.89 -18.98 9.04
C GLU A 56 17.41 -17.62 8.51
N VAL A 57 18.35 -16.76 8.13
CA VAL A 57 18.01 -15.42 7.64
C VAL A 57 17.61 -15.52 6.16
N ILE A 58 16.33 -15.27 5.89
CA ILE A 58 15.75 -15.30 4.54
C ILE A 58 16.29 -14.13 3.72
N ALA A 59 16.23 -12.92 4.29
CA ALA A 59 16.64 -11.70 3.62
C ALA A 59 16.84 -10.57 4.63
N VAL A 60 17.51 -9.52 4.17
CA VAL A 60 17.50 -8.21 4.81
C VAL A 60 16.56 -7.28 4.04
N VAL A 61 15.63 -6.65 4.75
CA VAL A 61 14.74 -5.60 4.21
C VAL A 61 15.17 -4.27 4.79
N GLY A 62 15.30 -3.23 3.98
CA GLY A 62 15.62 -1.92 4.54
C GLY A 62 15.62 -0.78 3.54
N THR A 63 16.07 0.38 4.00
CA THR A 63 16.24 1.55 3.13
C THR A 63 17.54 1.53 2.35
N ILE A 64 18.59 0.89 2.90
CA ILE A 64 19.92 0.79 2.30
C ILE A 64 20.48 -0.61 2.56
N ASP A 65 21.14 -1.18 1.57
CA ASP A 65 21.76 -2.51 1.63
C ASP A 65 22.99 -2.52 2.55
N PRO A 66 22.99 -3.30 3.66
CA PRO A 66 24.19 -3.47 4.48
C PRO A 66 25.26 -4.34 3.81
N GLN A 67 24.95 -5.00 2.70
CA GLN A 67 25.81 -5.94 1.97
C GLN A 67 26.20 -7.14 2.84
N LEU A 68 25.21 -7.74 3.48
CA LEU A 68 25.42 -8.90 4.33
C LEU A 68 25.74 -10.13 3.45
N ALA A 69 26.96 -10.65 3.57
CA ALA A 69 27.43 -11.73 2.70
C ALA A 69 26.52 -12.97 2.76
N GLY A 70 26.10 -13.45 1.58
CA GLY A 70 25.27 -14.65 1.44
C GLY A 70 23.80 -14.48 1.77
N VAL A 71 23.34 -13.26 2.08
CA VAL A 71 21.94 -12.96 2.38
C VAL A 71 21.40 -11.95 1.37
N PRO A 72 20.27 -12.23 0.70
CA PRO A 72 19.69 -11.28 -0.24
C PRO A 72 19.17 -10.04 0.49
N TRP A 73 19.20 -8.90 -0.19
CA TRP A 73 18.63 -7.65 0.29
C TRP A 73 17.52 -7.17 -0.64
N VAL A 74 16.51 -6.52 -0.08
CA VAL A 74 15.44 -5.85 -0.82
C VAL A 74 15.10 -4.51 -0.17
N GLY A 75 14.86 -3.51 -1.02
CA GLY A 75 14.39 -2.21 -0.60
C GLY A 75 12.96 -2.27 -0.06
N ILE A 76 12.67 -1.56 1.03
CA ILE A 76 11.28 -1.46 1.51
C ILE A 76 10.36 -0.77 0.49
N GLU A 77 10.90 0.19 -0.27
CA GLU A 77 10.20 0.85 -1.37
C GLU A 77 9.91 -0.11 -2.52
N GLU A 78 10.80 -1.08 -2.78
CA GLU A 78 10.59 -2.11 -3.79
C GLU A 78 9.46 -3.06 -3.40
N LEU A 79 9.37 -3.44 -2.11
CA LEU A 79 8.29 -4.30 -1.59
C LEU A 79 6.91 -3.62 -1.60
N LEU A 80 6.89 -2.30 -1.39
CA LEU A 80 5.65 -1.50 -1.40
C LEU A 80 5.32 -0.94 -2.78
N GLY A 81 6.29 -0.91 -3.69
CA GLY A 81 6.17 -0.35 -5.02
C GLY A 81 5.40 -1.22 -5.99
N GLU A 82 5.34 -0.77 -7.24
CA GLU A 82 4.60 -1.40 -8.33
C GLU A 82 4.91 -2.90 -8.52
N GLN A 83 6.20 -3.29 -8.45
CA GLN A 83 6.65 -4.68 -8.56
C GLN A 83 6.72 -5.39 -7.19
N GLY A 84 6.07 -4.85 -6.15
CA GLY A 84 6.18 -5.36 -4.78
C GLY A 84 5.76 -6.82 -4.63
N TYR A 85 4.74 -7.27 -5.37
CA TYR A 85 4.37 -8.68 -5.39
C TYR A 85 5.47 -9.57 -5.97
N ALA A 86 6.13 -9.13 -7.07
CA ALA A 86 7.21 -9.87 -7.68
C ALA A 86 8.43 -9.97 -6.75
N HIS A 87 8.80 -8.88 -6.08
CA HIS A 87 9.89 -8.89 -5.09
C HIS A 87 9.59 -9.79 -3.89
N LEU A 88 8.35 -9.73 -3.35
CA LEU A 88 7.93 -10.65 -2.28
C LEU A 88 7.94 -12.12 -2.75
N SER A 89 7.48 -12.37 -3.98
CA SER A 89 7.46 -13.72 -4.56
C SER A 89 8.86 -14.29 -4.74
N GLN A 90 9.80 -13.47 -5.23
CA GLN A 90 11.21 -13.86 -5.35
C GLN A 90 11.81 -14.22 -3.98
N LEU A 91 11.44 -13.46 -2.94
CA LEU A 91 12.00 -13.60 -1.59
C LEU A 91 11.37 -14.76 -0.81
N LEU A 92 10.09 -15.06 -1.02
CA LEU A 92 9.30 -15.97 -0.18
C LEU A 92 8.85 -17.27 -0.86
N SER A 93 9.03 -17.44 -2.17
CA SER A 93 8.54 -18.63 -2.91
C SER A 93 9.15 -19.95 -2.46
N GLY A 94 10.34 -19.94 -1.86
CA GLY A 94 10.93 -21.13 -1.22
C GLY A 94 10.29 -21.50 0.13
N TYR A 95 9.43 -20.64 0.67
CA TYR A 95 8.89 -20.73 2.03
C TYR A 95 7.36 -20.75 2.08
N LEU A 96 6.71 -20.02 1.17
CA LEU A 96 5.26 -19.78 1.13
C LEU A 96 4.72 -20.02 -0.28
N ASN A 97 3.43 -20.33 -0.39
CA ASN A 97 2.75 -20.42 -1.68
C ASN A 97 2.23 -19.05 -2.16
N ASP A 98 1.91 -18.95 -3.45
CA ASP A 98 1.45 -17.72 -4.09
C ASP A 98 0.26 -17.05 -3.38
N LYS A 99 -0.70 -17.83 -2.86
CA LYS A 99 -1.87 -17.27 -2.15
C LYS A 99 -1.45 -16.58 -0.86
N GLN A 100 -0.52 -17.17 -0.12
CA GLN A 100 0.04 -16.58 1.10
C GLN A 100 0.83 -15.30 0.78
N ILE A 101 1.64 -15.34 -0.27
CA ILE A 101 2.45 -14.20 -0.71
C ILE A 101 1.55 -13.04 -1.18
N ALA A 102 0.50 -13.33 -1.95
CA ALA A 102 -0.48 -12.33 -2.38
C ALA A 102 -1.22 -11.70 -1.19
N LEU A 103 -1.58 -12.50 -0.18
CA LEU A 103 -2.20 -12.01 1.05
C LEU A 103 -1.26 -11.09 1.84
N ILE A 104 0.00 -11.49 2.00
CA ILE A 104 1.02 -10.67 2.67
C ILE A 104 1.21 -9.34 1.94
N ASN A 105 1.36 -9.37 0.60
CA ASN A 105 1.51 -8.16 -0.21
C ASN A 105 0.30 -7.22 -0.03
N LYS A 106 -0.92 -7.75 -0.14
CA LYS A 106 -2.16 -7.00 0.09
C LYS A 106 -2.17 -6.35 1.47
N ASN A 107 -1.85 -7.11 2.51
CA ASN A 107 -1.87 -6.60 3.88
C ASN A 107 -0.75 -5.57 4.14
N MET A 108 0.44 -5.75 3.54
CA MET A 108 1.52 -4.75 3.63
C MET A 108 1.08 -3.42 3.03
N VAL A 109 0.49 -3.44 1.83
CA VAL A 109 -0.05 -2.24 1.16
C VAL A 109 -1.14 -1.59 1.98
N ARG A 110 -2.06 -2.39 2.54
CA ARG A 110 -3.13 -1.92 3.41
C ARG A 110 -2.59 -1.24 4.66
N GLU A 111 -1.67 -1.87 5.39
CA GLU A 111 -1.11 -1.33 6.63
C GLU A 111 -0.24 -0.10 6.39
N PHE A 112 0.53 -0.09 5.29
CA PHE A 112 1.27 1.11 4.86
C PHE A 112 0.31 2.29 4.61
N SER A 113 -0.75 2.04 3.86
CA SER A 113 -1.75 3.06 3.51
C SER A 113 -2.49 3.56 4.75
N LEU A 114 -2.90 2.66 5.65
CA LEU A 114 -3.51 3.02 6.93
C LEU A 114 -2.60 3.91 7.76
N HIS A 115 -1.33 3.57 7.90
CA HIS A 115 -0.36 4.37 8.63
C HIS A 115 -0.24 5.80 8.05
N ASN A 116 -0.29 5.93 6.72
CA ASN A 116 -0.21 7.23 6.04
C ASN A 116 -1.49 8.05 6.16
N VAL A 117 -2.66 7.39 6.23
CA VAL A 117 -3.97 8.04 6.30
C VAL A 117 -4.35 8.46 7.72
N VAL A 118 -3.90 7.74 8.76
CA VAL A 118 -4.32 7.98 10.15
C VAL A 118 -4.11 9.42 10.62
N ASN A 119 -3.04 10.08 10.17
CA ASN A 119 -2.76 11.48 10.55
C ASN A 119 -3.38 12.51 9.59
N SER A 120 -3.97 12.05 8.48
CA SER A 120 -4.61 12.92 7.48
C SER A 120 -6.11 13.09 7.72
N LEU A 121 -6.73 12.20 8.51
CA LEU A 121 -8.14 12.25 8.83
C LEU A 121 -8.38 12.89 10.20
N THR A 122 -9.40 13.72 10.27
CA THR A 122 -9.77 14.52 11.45
C THR A 122 -11.05 14.02 12.12
N ILE A 123 -12.03 13.54 11.35
CA ILE A 123 -13.34 13.14 11.84
C ILE A 123 -13.65 11.66 11.55
N LEU A 124 -13.14 11.12 10.44
CA LEU A 124 -13.42 9.75 10.05
C LEU A 124 -12.45 8.76 10.68
N ASN A 125 -12.96 7.57 10.99
CA ASN A 125 -12.12 6.47 11.44
C ASN A 125 -11.37 5.86 10.26
N ALA A 126 -10.05 6.04 10.22
CA ALA A 126 -9.20 5.58 9.11
C ALA A 126 -9.37 4.09 8.76
N ASN A 127 -9.51 3.21 9.75
CA ASN A 127 -9.72 1.78 9.51
C ASN A 127 -11.05 1.50 8.81
N LYS A 128 -12.15 2.15 9.25
CA LYS A 128 -13.46 2.02 8.58
C LYS A 128 -13.44 2.61 7.18
N THR A 129 -12.82 3.78 7.01
CA THR A 129 -12.69 4.45 5.71
C THR A 129 -11.93 3.58 4.71
N ILE A 130 -10.81 2.98 5.10
CA ILE A 130 -10.06 2.04 4.26
C ILE A 130 -10.91 0.84 3.87
N GLY A 131 -11.73 0.29 4.77
CA GLY A 131 -12.64 -0.81 4.43
C GLY A 131 -13.70 -0.43 3.37
N HIS A 132 -14.17 0.81 3.37
CA HIS A 132 -15.04 1.30 2.30
C HIS A 132 -14.28 1.43 0.96
N ILE A 133 -13.06 1.94 1.01
CA ILE A 133 -12.19 2.08 -0.17
C ILE A 133 -11.82 0.72 -0.76
N GLU A 134 -11.56 -0.30 0.07
CA GLU A 134 -11.32 -1.68 -0.37
C GLU A 134 -12.47 -2.23 -1.23
N THR A 135 -13.71 -1.92 -0.83
CA THR A 135 -14.91 -2.34 -1.59
C THR A 135 -14.97 -1.62 -2.94
N ILE A 136 -14.73 -0.31 -2.95
CA ILE A 136 -14.71 0.52 -4.16
C ILE A 136 -13.63 0.06 -5.14
N ILE A 137 -12.41 -0.16 -4.67
CA ILE A 137 -11.28 -0.63 -5.50
C ILE A 137 -11.58 -2.03 -6.07
N ALA A 138 -12.16 -2.93 -5.27
CA ALA A 138 -12.55 -4.25 -5.76
C ALA A 138 -13.57 -4.17 -6.90
N GLU A 139 -14.58 -3.30 -6.78
CA GLU A 139 -15.56 -3.06 -7.85
C GLU A 139 -14.92 -2.46 -9.11
N TRP A 140 -13.99 -1.52 -8.96
CA TRP A 140 -13.26 -0.94 -10.11
C TRP A 140 -12.39 -1.96 -10.83
N GLN A 141 -11.60 -2.76 -10.11
CA GLN A 141 -10.80 -3.82 -10.74
C GLN A 141 -11.67 -4.84 -11.49
N ASN A 142 -12.83 -5.20 -10.92
CA ASN A 142 -13.78 -6.08 -11.58
C ASN A 142 -14.37 -5.45 -12.86
N THR A 143 -14.71 -4.17 -12.81
CA THR A 143 -15.31 -3.44 -13.95
C THR A 143 -14.28 -3.23 -15.07
N LEU A 144 -13.05 -2.89 -14.73
CA LEU A 144 -11.97 -2.64 -15.68
C LEU A 144 -11.28 -3.91 -16.18
N GLY A 145 -11.46 -5.04 -15.48
CA GLY A 145 -10.96 -6.35 -15.89
C GLY A 145 -9.47 -6.57 -15.61
N PHE A 146 -8.85 -5.80 -14.72
CA PHE A 146 -7.45 -5.99 -14.33
C PHE A 146 -7.19 -5.64 -12.85
N SER A 147 -6.14 -6.24 -12.29
CA SER A 147 -5.68 -5.96 -10.93
C SER A 147 -4.78 -4.73 -10.90
N PHE A 148 -4.95 -3.89 -9.89
CA PHE A 148 -4.14 -2.69 -9.68
C PHE A 148 -2.82 -3.05 -9.00
N ASN A 149 -1.73 -2.41 -9.44
CA ASN A 149 -0.46 -2.51 -8.75
C ASN A 149 -0.49 -1.76 -7.40
N ASN A 150 0.50 -2.02 -6.55
CA ASN A 150 0.56 -1.42 -5.21
C ASN A 150 0.57 0.12 -5.24
N ASN A 151 1.31 0.72 -6.18
CA ASN A 151 1.45 2.18 -6.26
C ASN A 151 0.10 2.86 -6.53
N LEU A 152 -0.71 2.29 -7.42
CA LEU A 152 -2.06 2.76 -7.67
C LEU A 152 -2.94 2.58 -6.42
N ILE A 153 -2.93 1.39 -5.82
CA ILE A 153 -3.73 1.11 -4.62
C ILE A 153 -3.40 2.07 -3.47
N ILE A 154 -2.11 2.30 -3.19
CA ILE A 154 -1.66 3.25 -2.15
C ILE A 154 -2.14 4.66 -2.46
N SER A 155 -1.99 5.10 -3.71
CA SER A 155 -2.43 6.44 -4.16
C SER A 155 -3.94 6.63 -3.96
N LEU A 156 -4.72 5.60 -4.31
CA LEU A 156 -6.17 5.60 -4.13
C LEU A 156 -6.57 5.58 -2.66
N TYR A 157 -5.93 4.77 -1.81
CA TYR A 157 -6.23 4.79 -0.38
C TYR A 157 -6.05 6.18 0.24
N VAL A 158 -4.92 6.84 -0.06
CA VAL A 158 -4.64 8.18 0.47
C VAL A 158 -5.64 9.19 -0.08
N HIS A 159 -5.80 9.25 -1.40
CA HIS A 159 -6.67 10.25 -2.03
C HIS A 159 -8.13 10.08 -1.63
N LEU A 160 -8.67 8.86 -1.74
CA LEU A 160 -10.07 8.59 -1.44
C LEU A 160 -10.38 8.78 0.04
N SER A 161 -9.43 8.48 0.95
CA SER A 161 -9.66 8.73 2.38
C SER A 161 -9.87 10.21 2.66
N CYS A 162 -8.98 11.06 2.14
CA CYS A 162 -9.08 12.51 2.29
C CYS A 162 -10.31 13.06 1.57
N MET A 163 -10.63 12.54 0.37
CA MET A 163 -11.81 12.92 -0.39
C MET A 163 -13.10 12.61 0.37
N ILE A 164 -13.24 11.38 0.88
CA ILE A 164 -14.43 10.96 1.63
C ILE A 164 -14.62 11.85 2.87
N GLU A 165 -13.54 12.17 3.60
CA GLU A 165 -13.64 13.12 4.71
C GLU A 165 -14.12 14.49 4.24
N ARG A 166 -13.62 14.98 3.10
CA ARG A 166 -14.09 16.27 2.57
C ARG A 166 -15.59 16.27 2.26
N LEU A 167 -16.08 15.20 1.62
CA LEU A 167 -17.50 15.05 1.31
C LEU A 167 -18.36 15.09 2.59
N VAL A 168 -17.91 14.40 3.65
CA VAL A 168 -18.61 14.34 4.94
C VAL A 168 -18.60 15.71 5.63
N MET A 169 -17.50 16.45 5.53
CA MET A 169 -17.34 17.79 6.09
C MET A 169 -18.02 18.90 5.29
N ARG A 170 -18.59 18.60 4.11
CA ARG A 170 -19.17 19.59 3.19
C ARG A 170 -18.16 20.64 2.69
N ASN A 171 -16.91 20.21 2.51
CA ASN A 171 -15.84 21.01 1.91
C ASN A 171 -15.27 20.30 0.67
N GLU A 172 -16.14 19.62 -0.08
CA GLU A 172 -15.82 18.94 -1.32
C GLU A 172 -15.19 19.87 -2.36
N ILE A 173 -14.31 19.32 -3.20
CA ILE A 173 -13.76 20.07 -4.32
C ILE A 173 -14.83 20.16 -5.42
N THR A 174 -15.12 21.39 -5.84
CA THR A 174 -16.15 21.69 -6.86
C THR A 174 -15.56 22.21 -8.17
N HIS A 175 -14.24 22.36 -8.25
CA HIS A 175 -13.54 22.81 -9.44
C HIS A 175 -12.49 21.79 -9.87
N TYR A 176 -12.46 21.49 -11.17
CA TYR A 176 -11.46 20.64 -11.82
C TYR A 176 -11.13 21.24 -13.19
N LYS A 177 -9.87 21.04 -13.64
CA LYS A 177 -9.39 21.55 -14.93
C LYS A 177 -10.27 21.03 -16.07
N ASN A 178 -10.59 21.87 -17.05
CA ASN A 178 -11.39 21.51 -18.23
C ASN A 178 -12.66 20.68 -17.93
N MET A 179 -13.36 20.97 -16.84
CA MET A 179 -14.46 20.14 -16.32
C MET A 179 -15.56 19.83 -17.36
N THR A 180 -15.86 20.77 -18.28
CA THR A 180 -16.83 20.54 -19.37
C THR A 180 -16.34 19.44 -20.32
N GLU A 181 -15.10 19.54 -20.78
CA GLU A 181 -14.47 18.53 -21.66
C GLU A 181 -14.37 17.18 -20.95
N PHE A 182 -14.02 17.18 -19.67
CA PHE A 182 -13.96 15.97 -18.85
C PHE A 182 -15.33 15.26 -18.81
N ASN A 183 -16.40 16.01 -18.55
CA ASN A 183 -17.75 15.48 -18.46
C ASN A 183 -18.28 14.96 -19.81
N GLU A 184 -17.85 15.56 -20.93
CA GLU A 184 -18.21 15.11 -22.28
C GLU A 184 -17.46 13.85 -22.72
N ARG A 185 -16.19 13.70 -22.33
CA ARG A 185 -15.31 12.62 -22.81
C ARG A 185 -15.26 11.39 -21.92
N HIS A 186 -15.47 11.54 -20.60
CA HIS A 186 -15.25 10.46 -19.62
C HIS A 186 -16.56 10.00 -18.95
N GLY A 187 -17.66 10.03 -19.69
CA GLY A 187 -18.99 9.68 -19.16
C GLY A 187 -19.06 8.26 -18.58
N GLU A 188 -18.39 7.29 -19.20
CA GLU A 188 -18.35 5.90 -18.72
C GLU A 188 -17.56 5.80 -17.40
N PHE A 189 -16.41 6.46 -17.30
CA PHE A 189 -15.62 6.52 -16.07
C PHE A 189 -16.41 7.20 -14.93
N ILE A 190 -17.05 8.33 -15.23
CA ILE A 190 -17.91 9.05 -14.28
C ILE A 190 -19.05 8.17 -13.78
N ALA A 191 -19.68 7.40 -14.67
CA ALA A 191 -20.75 6.47 -14.31
C ALA A 191 -20.24 5.33 -13.42
N MET A 192 -19.10 4.72 -13.77
CA MET A 192 -18.44 3.68 -12.98
C MET A 192 -18.10 4.17 -11.56
N VAL A 193 -17.47 5.33 -11.43
CA VAL A 193 -17.13 5.92 -10.13
C VAL A 193 -18.40 6.28 -9.34
N ASN A 194 -19.41 6.86 -9.97
CA ASN A 194 -20.67 7.15 -9.29
C ASN A 194 -21.39 5.89 -8.79
N HIS A 195 -21.27 4.77 -9.53
CA HIS A 195 -21.86 3.50 -9.14
C HIS A 195 -21.21 2.94 -7.88
N SER A 196 -19.87 2.87 -7.84
CA SER A 196 -19.17 2.32 -6.67
C SER A 196 -19.32 3.17 -5.41
N PHE A 197 -19.60 4.46 -5.55
CA PHE A 197 -19.83 5.37 -4.43
C PHE A 197 -21.27 5.37 -3.90
N GLN A 198 -22.23 4.66 -4.49
CA GLN A 198 -23.64 4.73 -4.08
C GLN A 198 -23.85 4.41 -2.60
N ARG A 199 -23.24 3.34 -2.11
CA ARG A 199 -23.36 2.93 -0.71
C ARG A 199 -22.81 4.00 0.25
N LEU A 200 -21.69 4.62 -0.12
CA LEU A 200 -21.03 5.65 0.67
C LEU A 200 -21.86 6.94 0.70
N LYS A 201 -22.37 7.36 -0.46
CA LYS A 201 -23.27 8.51 -0.61
C LYS A 201 -24.49 8.41 0.29
N ILE A 202 -25.12 7.23 0.34
CA ILE A 202 -26.27 6.96 1.22
C ILE A 202 -25.84 6.98 2.69
N LEU A 203 -24.77 6.26 3.04
CA LEU A 203 -24.29 6.11 4.42
C LEU A 203 -23.98 7.46 5.08
N TYR A 204 -23.33 8.37 4.35
CA TYR A 204 -22.93 9.67 4.87
C TYR A 204 -23.83 10.83 4.43
N ASN A 205 -24.87 10.55 3.64
CA ASN A 205 -25.73 11.55 3.02
C ASN A 205 -24.95 12.60 2.21
N VAL A 206 -23.98 12.19 1.41
CA VAL A 206 -23.09 13.07 0.63
C VAL A 206 -23.35 12.98 -0.86
N ALA A 207 -22.98 14.03 -1.59
CA ALA A 207 -22.86 14.01 -3.04
C ALA A 207 -21.40 13.77 -3.44
N LEU A 208 -21.17 13.26 -4.64
CA LEU A 208 -19.84 13.15 -5.23
C LEU A 208 -19.76 14.10 -6.43
N PRO A 209 -19.11 15.27 -6.30
CA PRO A 209 -18.94 16.18 -7.42
C PRO A 209 -18.10 15.56 -8.53
N VAL A 210 -18.38 15.93 -9.79
CA VAL A 210 -17.58 15.52 -10.95
C VAL A 210 -16.13 15.98 -10.82
N ALA A 211 -15.87 17.11 -10.15
CA ALA A 211 -14.52 17.59 -9.90
C ALA A 211 -13.68 16.61 -9.05
N GLU A 212 -14.25 15.99 -8.01
CA GLU A 212 -13.57 14.96 -7.23
C GLU A 212 -13.29 13.71 -8.09
N ILE A 213 -14.22 13.35 -8.98
CA ILE A 213 -14.02 12.25 -9.94
C ILE A 213 -12.88 12.54 -10.92
N GLY A 214 -12.72 13.80 -11.35
CA GLY A 214 -11.60 14.24 -12.19
C GLY A 214 -10.24 14.00 -11.53
N TYR A 215 -10.11 14.20 -10.23
CA TYR A 215 -8.85 13.89 -9.53
C TYR A 215 -8.61 12.39 -9.36
N ILE A 216 -9.66 11.57 -9.26
CA ILE A 216 -9.52 10.11 -9.33
C ILE A 216 -9.01 9.72 -10.72
N HIS A 217 -9.57 10.30 -11.78
CA HIS A 217 -9.13 10.07 -13.16
C HIS A 217 -7.66 10.43 -13.37
N ASP A 218 -7.21 11.60 -12.89
CA ASP A 218 -5.79 12.01 -12.93
C ASP A 218 -4.87 10.97 -12.27
N ILE A 219 -5.31 10.32 -11.19
CA ILE A 219 -4.54 9.25 -10.53
C ILE A 219 -4.45 8.01 -11.41
N PHE A 220 -5.54 7.63 -12.08
CA PHE A 220 -5.56 6.50 -13.00
C PHE A 220 -4.66 6.77 -14.21
N GLU A 221 -4.78 7.92 -14.87
CA GLU A 221 -3.92 8.32 -15.99
C GLU A 221 -2.42 8.31 -15.62
N LEU A 222 -2.07 8.77 -14.42
CA LEU A 222 -0.68 8.83 -13.98
C LEU A 222 -0.09 7.44 -13.66
N ARG A 223 -0.93 6.46 -13.30
CA ARG A 223 -0.50 5.19 -12.69
C ARG A 223 -0.80 3.95 -13.53
N ILE A 224 -1.60 4.08 -14.59
CA ILE A 224 -1.98 2.98 -15.48
C ILE A 224 -1.48 3.33 -16.88
N GLU A 225 -0.56 2.50 -17.39
CA GLU A 225 -0.12 2.59 -18.78
C GLU A 225 -1.32 2.35 -19.73
N ASP A 226 -1.42 3.18 -20.78
CA ASP A 226 -2.49 3.10 -21.78
C ASP A 226 -3.92 3.16 -21.21
N PHE A 227 -4.15 3.92 -20.12
CA PHE A 227 -5.49 4.19 -19.60
C PHE A 227 -6.35 4.95 -20.63
N ARG A 228 -7.52 4.40 -20.99
CA ARG A 228 -8.39 4.89 -22.08
C ARG A 228 -9.83 5.18 -21.66
N TRP A 229 -10.08 5.30 -20.36
CA TRP A 229 -11.41 5.56 -19.80
C TRP A 229 -11.60 7.04 -19.46
#